data_AF-A0A536LDE6-F1
#
_entry.id   AF-A0A536LDE6-F1
#
_cell.length_a   1.000
_cell.length_b   1.000
_cell.length_c   1.000
_cell.angle_alpha   90.00
_cell.angle_beta   90.00
_cell.angle_gamma   90.00
#
_symmetry.space_group_name_H-M   'P 1'
#
loop_
_entity.id
_entity.type
_entity.pdbx_description
1 polymer ?
#
loop_
_entity_poly.entity_id
_entity_poly.type
_entity_poly.pdbx_seq_one_letter_code
_entity_poly.pdbx_strand_id
1 'polypeptide(L)'
;MARDEGKVWLVSYALPGEVVEAEPRGRQGGVAVAATTRVLEPSPHRVAAPCPYFGTCGGCQLQHATYTHQLDLKRQVVAEAWARAGLRLPPDAAVLGMEDPWRYRIRGEFEAVAEARGWRFGFHRMRSHAVLPVDSCAIHDERIERALPAFARAANELRLTGLQNLLLTVEPAGRGLLWRLRENSKGWLHDEYAHRVAELLPDAALLDDAMSLDFWDMTFRVRSDTFVQTNYRQMLVLYRAALDMLQPMPEERVLDLYAGIGTISVAVARGCRSVTAVEENPRAVQLGRLNARINSARVEYLPGKVEDVLRGVRLGQHDAVILDPPRAGCEPAAIAELVRLGAGRVVYVSCEPSTHARDIAALVRGGYRVRRAAIVDMFPQTYHIESVALLERS
;
A
#
# COMPACT_ATOMS: atom_id res chain seq x y z
N MET A 1 12.85 -11.07 -17.13
CA MET A 1 14.16 -10.56 -17.55
C MET A 1 14.68 -11.49 -18.64
N ALA A 2 15.16 -10.97 -19.76
CA ALA A 2 15.77 -11.76 -20.83
C ALA A 2 17.24 -11.34 -21.03
N ARG A 3 18.06 -12.24 -21.56
CA ARG A 3 19.45 -11.95 -21.93
C ARG A 3 19.60 -12.22 -23.42
N ASP A 4 20.15 -11.25 -24.13
CA ASP A 4 20.39 -11.31 -25.57
C ASP A 4 21.76 -10.68 -25.86
N GLU A 5 22.68 -11.44 -26.43
CA GLU A 5 24.07 -11.03 -26.72
C GLU A 5 24.78 -10.31 -25.54
N GLY A 6 24.57 -10.81 -24.31
CA GLY A 6 25.15 -10.21 -23.10
C GLY A 6 24.43 -8.96 -22.58
N LYS A 7 23.43 -8.44 -23.28
CA LYS A 7 22.56 -7.34 -22.83
C LYS A 7 21.39 -7.89 -22.02
N VAL A 8 21.05 -7.19 -20.95
CA VAL A 8 19.88 -7.50 -20.12
C VAL A 8 18.69 -6.67 -20.58
N TRP A 9 17.57 -7.36 -20.81
CA TRP A 9 16.30 -6.77 -21.21
C TRP A 9 15.23 -6.97 -20.13
N LEU A 10 14.54 -5.89 -19.77
CA LEU A 10 13.31 -5.94 -18.99
C LEU A 10 12.13 -5.98 -19.96
N VAL A 11 11.58 -7.18 -20.16
CA VAL A 11 10.48 -7.42 -21.08
C VAL A 11 9.16 -7.38 -20.31
N SER A 12 8.31 -6.42 -20.61
CA SER A 12 6.99 -6.28 -19.97
C SER A 12 6.03 -7.34 -20.51
N TYR A 13 5.18 -7.88 -19.64
CA TYR A 13 4.13 -8.87 -19.96
C TYR A 13 4.61 -10.23 -20.48
N ALA A 14 5.90 -10.56 -20.28
CA ALA A 14 6.45 -11.89 -20.45
C ALA A 14 6.63 -12.56 -19.08
N LEU A 15 6.30 -13.85 -18.99
CA LEU A 15 6.58 -14.68 -17.82
C LEU A 15 7.92 -15.42 -17.98
N PRO A 16 8.56 -15.84 -16.87
CA PRO A 16 9.71 -16.73 -16.94
C PRO A 16 9.38 -18.03 -17.70
N GLY A 17 10.32 -18.47 -18.54
CA GLY A 17 10.19 -19.69 -19.34
C GLY A 17 9.51 -19.51 -20.69
N GLU A 18 9.07 -18.30 -21.05
CA GLU A 18 8.39 -18.07 -22.32
C GLU A 18 9.32 -17.70 -23.46
N VAL A 19 8.89 -18.06 -24.68
CA VAL A 19 9.43 -17.52 -25.93
C VAL A 19 8.46 -16.48 -26.46
N VAL A 20 8.93 -15.26 -26.68
CA VAL A 20 8.10 -14.11 -27.06
C VAL A 20 8.73 -13.29 -28.18
N GLU A 21 7.90 -12.69 -29.02
CA GLU A 21 8.27 -11.53 -29.81
C GLU A 21 8.08 -10.28 -28.92
N ALA A 22 9.08 -9.40 -28.90
CA ALA A 22 9.04 -8.19 -28.10
C ALA A 22 9.59 -6.99 -28.87
N GLU A 23 8.96 -5.83 -28.66
CA GLU A 23 9.34 -4.57 -29.29
C GLU A 23 10.11 -3.70 -28.29
N PRO A 24 11.30 -3.17 -28.64
CA PRO A 24 12.03 -2.23 -27.79
C PRO A 24 11.21 -0.98 -27.44
N ARG A 25 11.26 -0.57 -26.18
CA ARG A 25 10.57 0.63 -25.65
C ARG A 25 11.54 1.66 -25.05
N GLY A 26 12.82 1.55 -25.38
CA GLY A 26 13.88 2.45 -24.90
C GLY A 26 14.66 1.88 -23.73
N ARG A 27 15.00 2.75 -22.76
CA ARG A 27 15.78 2.39 -21.57
C ARG A 27 15.16 2.95 -20.30
N GLN A 28 15.25 2.23 -19.19
CA GLN A 28 14.83 2.68 -17.87
C GLN A 28 15.98 2.44 -16.88
N GLY A 29 16.49 3.52 -16.27
CA GLY A 29 17.64 3.42 -15.36
C GLY A 29 18.89 2.81 -16.01
N GLY A 30 19.11 3.07 -17.31
CA GLY A 30 20.23 2.50 -18.08
C GLY A 30 20.01 1.08 -18.63
N VAL A 31 18.98 0.37 -18.18
CA VAL A 31 18.65 -1.00 -18.63
C VAL A 31 17.72 -0.94 -19.84
N ALA A 32 17.93 -1.80 -20.84
CA ALA A 32 17.09 -1.88 -22.02
C ALA A 32 15.70 -2.44 -21.65
N VAL A 33 14.63 -1.82 -22.16
CA VAL A 33 13.25 -2.25 -21.91
C VAL A 33 12.57 -2.61 -23.23
N ALA A 34 11.74 -3.65 -23.18
CA ALA A 34 10.89 -4.07 -24.29
C ALA A 34 9.49 -4.42 -23.79
N ALA A 35 8.53 -4.52 -24.69
CA ALA A 35 7.18 -4.99 -24.39
C ALA A 35 6.84 -6.17 -25.29
N THR A 36 6.29 -7.22 -24.69
CA THR A 36 5.82 -8.40 -25.42
C THR A 36 4.71 -8.00 -26.38
N THR A 37 4.90 -8.31 -27.67
CA THR A 37 3.89 -8.11 -28.72
C THR A 37 3.15 -9.41 -29.04
N ARG A 38 3.86 -10.55 -28.94
CA ARG A 38 3.29 -11.87 -29.18
C ARG A 38 3.98 -12.92 -28.31
N VAL A 39 3.21 -13.85 -27.77
CA VAL A 39 3.73 -15.03 -27.06
C VAL A 39 3.75 -16.20 -28.05
N LEU A 40 4.92 -16.80 -28.28
CA LEU A 40 5.12 -17.91 -29.20
C LEU A 40 5.02 -19.24 -28.46
N GLU A 41 5.69 -19.34 -27.31
CA GLU A 41 5.64 -20.50 -26.42
C GLU A 41 5.21 -20.02 -25.03
N PRO A 42 3.94 -20.22 -24.65
CA PRO A 42 3.42 -19.73 -23.38
C PRO A 42 3.88 -20.59 -22.20
N SER A 43 4.08 -19.95 -21.06
CA SER A 43 4.30 -20.63 -19.79
C SER A 43 3.05 -21.42 -19.39
N PRO A 44 3.15 -22.59 -18.73
CA PRO A 44 1.99 -23.28 -18.17
C PRO A 44 1.24 -22.44 -17.13
N HIS A 45 1.87 -21.39 -16.61
CA HIS A 45 1.26 -20.45 -15.67
C HIS A 45 0.58 -19.26 -16.34
N ARG A 46 0.62 -19.13 -17.68
CA ARG A 46 -0.04 -18.03 -18.38
C ARG A 46 -1.55 -18.23 -18.40
N VAL A 47 -2.28 -17.17 -18.10
CA VAL A 47 -3.75 -17.10 -18.23
C VAL A 47 -4.15 -15.88 -19.04
N ALA A 48 -5.37 -15.89 -19.58
CA ALA A 48 -5.95 -14.69 -20.17
C ALA A 48 -6.24 -13.66 -19.07
N ALA A 49 -5.76 -12.43 -19.25
CA ALA A 49 -6.06 -11.35 -18.33
C ALA A 49 -7.55 -10.98 -18.44
N PRO A 50 -8.34 -11.02 -17.36
CA PRO A 50 -9.79 -10.78 -17.43
C PRO A 50 -10.15 -9.30 -17.64
N CYS A 51 -9.26 -8.37 -17.30
CA CYS A 51 -9.52 -6.93 -17.45
C CYS A 51 -9.32 -6.49 -18.92
N PRO A 52 -10.32 -5.85 -19.55
CA PRO A 52 -10.20 -5.36 -20.93
C PRO A 52 -9.17 -4.24 -21.08
N TYR A 53 -8.79 -3.58 -19.99
CA TYR A 53 -7.79 -2.51 -19.97
C TYR A 53 -6.37 -2.98 -19.66
N PHE A 54 -6.17 -4.28 -19.40
CA PHE A 54 -4.85 -4.84 -19.09
C PHE A 54 -3.87 -4.57 -20.25
N GLY A 55 -2.64 -4.17 -19.94
CA GLY A 55 -1.65 -3.78 -20.94
C GLY A 55 -1.63 -2.29 -21.29
N THR A 56 -2.79 -1.60 -21.16
CA THR A 56 -2.91 -0.16 -21.45
C THR A 56 -3.06 0.68 -20.18
N CYS A 57 -3.86 0.20 -19.22
CA CYS A 57 -3.99 0.79 -17.90
C CYS A 57 -2.70 0.57 -17.09
N GLY A 58 -2.23 1.61 -16.38
CA GLY A 58 -1.05 1.50 -15.52
C GLY A 58 -1.24 0.71 -14.22
N GLY A 59 -2.46 0.25 -13.92
CA GLY A 59 -2.83 -0.31 -12.61
C GLY A 59 -2.31 -1.72 -12.32
N CYS A 60 -2.49 -2.67 -13.25
CA CYS A 60 -2.16 -4.09 -13.04
C CYS A 60 -1.07 -4.56 -14.00
N GLN A 61 -0.20 -5.46 -13.55
CA GLN A 61 0.93 -5.96 -14.35
C GLN A 61 1.00 -7.49 -14.41
N LEU A 62 0.30 -8.22 -13.55
CA LEU A 62 0.42 -9.68 -13.40
C LEU A 62 -0.85 -10.48 -13.72
N GLN A 63 -1.93 -9.86 -14.21
CA GLN A 63 -3.19 -10.57 -14.53
C GLN A 63 -3.04 -11.69 -15.56
N HIS A 64 -1.94 -11.71 -16.32
CA HIS A 64 -1.64 -12.75 -17.30
C HIS A 64 -0.94 -13.98 -16.71
N ALA A 65 -0.78 -14.04 -15.38
CA ALA A 65 -0.22 -15.18 -14.66
C ALA A 65 -1.25 -15.76 -13.68
N THR A 66 -1.30 -17.09 -13.55
CA THR A 66 -2.05 -17.78 -12.49
C THR A 66 -1.70 -17.19 -11.13
N TYR A 67 -2.68 -17.08 -10.23
CA TYR A 67 -2.48 -16.39 -8.97
C TYR A 67 -1.39 -17.03 -8.10
N THR A 68 -1.33 -18.36 -8.06
CA THR A 68 -0.27 -19.11 -7.38
C THR A 68 1.11 -18.72 -7.89
N HIS A 69 1.28 -18.62 -9.21
CA HIS A 69 2.55 -18.19 -9.80
C HIS A 69 2.86 -16.71 -9.51
N GLN A 70 1.87 -15.83 -9.34
CA GLN A 70 2.12 -14.45 -8.89
C GLN A 70 2.79 -14.44 -7.50
N LEU A 71 2.34 -15.31 -6.58
CA LEU A 71 2.94 -15.44 -5.25
C LEU A 71 4.40 -15.95 -5.32
N ASP A 72 4.68 -16.92 -6.18
CA ASP A 72 6.04 -17.42 -6.42
C ASP A 72 6.97 -16.33 -6.95
N LEU A 73 6.51 -15.56 -7.94
CA LEU A 73 7.26 -14.44 -8.50
C LEU A 73 7.56 -13.38 -7.43
N LYS A 74 6.59 -13.04 -6.57
CA LYS A 74 6.78 -12.09 -5.47
C LYS A 74 7.79 -12.61 -4.45
N ARG A 75 7.74 -13.89 -4.11
CA ARG A 75 8.74 -14.54 -3.25
C ARG A 75 10.14 -14.43 -3.84
N GLN A 76 10.29 -14.71 -5.13
CA GLN A 76 11.57 -14.64 -5.82
C GLN A 76 12.15 -13.21 -5.79
N VAL A 77 11.32 -12.19 -6.05
CA VAL A 77 11.74 -10.79 -6.01
C VAL A 77 12.31 -10.41 -4.62
N VAL A 78 11.64 -10.82 -3.54
CA VAL A 78 12.12 -10.55 -2.17
C VAL A 78 13.42 -11.31 -1.88
N ALA A 79 13.48 -12.60 -2.23
CA ALA A 79 14.66 -13.42 -2.02
C ALA A 79 15.89 -12.86 -2.76
N GLU A 80 15.73 -12.42 -4.01
CA GLU A 80 16.78 -11.78 -4.79
C GLU A 80 17.21 -10.42 -4.22
N ALA A 81 16.26 -9.60 -3.75
CA ALA A 81 16.56 -8.32 -3.11
C ALA A 81 17.40 -8.52 -1.84
N TRP A 82 17.04 -9.49 -1.01
CA TRP A 82 17.78 -9.86 0.19
C TRP A 82 19.17 -10.40 -0.15
N ALA A 83 19.27 -11.30 -1.14
CA ALA A 83 20.55 -11.85 -1.59
C ALA A 83 21.52 -10.76 -2.07
N ARG A 84 21.03 -9.77 -2.82
CA ARG A 84 21.84 -8.61 -3.25
C ARG A 84 22.37 -7.77 -2.08
N ALA A 85 21.66 -7.75 -0.95
CA ALA A 85 22.09 -7.06 0.27
C ALA A 85 23.00 -7.93 1.17
N GLY A 86 23.38 -9.14 0.73
CA GLY A 86 24.16 -10.10 1.52
C GLY A 86 23.34 -10.81 2.61
N LEU A 87 22.02 -10.80 2.50
CA LEU A 87 21.09 -11.46 3.41
C LEU A 87 20.51 -12.73 2.77
N ARG A 88 19.96 -13.61 3.60
CA ARG A 88 19.19 -14.77 3.15
C ARG A 88 17.78 -14.68 3.70
N LEU A 89 16.78 -14.72 2.82
CA LEU A 89 15.39 -14.85 3.24
C LEU A 89 15.22 -16.20 3.96
N PRO A 90 14.63 -16.24 5.17
CA PRO A 90 14.37 -17.49 5.88
C PRO A 90 13.61 -18.49 4.98
N PRO A 91 14.05 -19.76 4.90
CA PRO A 91 13.40 -20.75 4.04
C PRO A 91 11.91 -20.94 4.33
N ASP A 92 11.54 -20.84 5.60
CA ASP A 92 10.19 -20.93 6.16
C ASP A 92 9.39 -19.63 6.08
N ALA A 93 9.92 -18.57 5.43
CA ALA A 93 9.18 -17.34 5.26
C ALA A 93 7.88 -17.58 4.48
N ALA A 94 6.73 -17.27 5.08
CA ALA A 94 5.44 -17.50 4.45
C ALA A 94 5.16 -16.48 3.33
N VAL A 95 4.37 -16.89 2.33
CA VAL A 95 3.80 -16.00 1.32
C VAL A 95 2.29 -16.00 1.49
N LEU A 96 1.76 -14.92 2.04
CA LEU A 96 0.38 -14.77 2.46
C LEU A 96 -0.43 -14.11 1.33
N GLY A 97 -1.10 -14.95 0.55
CA GLY A 97 -1.98 -14.54 -0.56
C GLY A 97 -3.42 -14.26 -0.13
N MET A 98 -4.30 -14.07 -1.12
CA MET A 98 -5.74 -13.96 -0.98
C MET A 98 -6.44 -15.18 -1.57
N GLU A 99 -7.51 -15.64 -0.93
CA GLU A 99 -8.37 -16.70 -1.51
C GLU A 99 -9.05 -16.22 -2.79
N ASP A 100 -9.62 -15.01 -2.76
CA ASP A 100 -10.17 -14.31 -3.92
C ASP A 100 -9.34 -13.03 -4.18
N PRO A 101 -8.45 -13.02 -5.20
CA PRO A 101 -7.53 -11.91 -5.47
C PRO A 101 -8.15 -10.78 -6.31
N TRP A 102 -9.46 -10.56 -6.15
CA TRP A 102 -10.26 -9.54 -6.86
C TRP A 102 -11.08 -8.70 -5.89
N ARG A 103 -11.64 -7.59 -6.38
CA ARG A 103 -12.54 -6.69 -5.62
C ARG A 103 -12.01 -6.24 -4.24
N TYR A 104 -10.70 -6.26 -4.05
CA TYR A 104 -10.07 -6.01 -2.76
C TYR A 104 -9.80 -4.53 -2.49
N ARG A 105 -9.72 -3.72 -3.55
CA ARG A 105 -9.25 -2.33 -3.48
C ARG A 105 -10.39 -1.41 -3.10
N ILE A 106 -10.41 -1.03 -1.82
CA ILE A 106 -11.42 -0.15 -1.22
C ILE A 106 -11.12 1.34 -1.43
N ARG A 107 -9.97 1.71 -2.01
CA ARG A 107 -9.59 3.12 -2.24
C ARG A 107 -9.00 3.33 -3.62
N GLY A 108 -9.50 4.34 -4.33
CA GLY A 108 -9.02 4.75 -5.64
C GLY A 108 -9.00 6.27 -5.80
N GLU A 109 -8.03 6.77 -6.56
CA GLU A 109 -7.95 8.15 -7.02
C GLU A 109 -8.01 8.12 -8.55
N PHE A 110 -8.95 8.87 -9.10
CA PHE A 110 -9.33 8.82 -10.50
C PHE A 110 -9.22 10.19 -11.13
N GLU A 111 -8.46 10.30 -12.20
CA GLU A 111 -8.27 11.53 -12.95
C GLU A 111 -9.52 11.85 -13.77
N ALA A 112 -9.94 13.10 -13.72
CA ALA A 112 -11.03 13.60 -14.52
C ALA A 112 -10.56 13.88 -15.96
N VAL A 113 -11.36 13.49 -16.94
CA VAL A 113 -11.10 13.76 -18.35
C VAL A 113 -12.37 14.29 -19.00
N ALA A 114 -12.23 15.41 -19.72
CA ALA A 114 -13.31 15.99 -20.50
C ALA A 114 -13.38 15.30 -21.87
N GLU A 115 -14.55 14.77 -22.21
CA GLU A 115 -14.88 14.23 -23.53
C GLU A 115 -16.02 15.05 -24.18
N ALA A 116 -16.34 14.77 -25.44
CA ALA A 116 -17.40 15.46 -26.18
C ALA A 116 -18.78 15.41 -25.50
N ARG A 117 -19.02 14.40 -24.65
CA ARG A 117 -20.29 14.20 -23.91
C ARG A 117 -20.21 14.59 -22.43
N GLY A 118 -19.12 15.25 -22.01
CA GLY A 118 -18.89 15.68 -20.63
C GLY A 118 -17.72 14.96 -19.96
N TRP A 119 -17.67 15.02 -18.65
CA TRP A 119 -16.64 14.43 -17.80
C TRP A 119 -16.77 12.92 -17.68
N ARG A 120 -15.61 12.27 -17.61
CA ARG A 120 -15.42 10.89 -17.16
C ARG A 120 -14.25 10.81 -16.20
N PHE A 121 -14.13 9.69 -15.52
CA PHE A 121 -13.03 9.40 -14.60
C PHE A 121 -12.21 8.21 -15.08
N GLY A 122 -10.91 8.24 -14.81
CA GLY A 122 -9.97 7.30 -15.38
C GLY A 122 -8.67 7.16 -14.60
N PHE A 123 -7.79 6.33 -15.13
CA PHE A 123 -6.41 6.23 -14.67
C PHE A 123 -5.47 6.77 -15.72
N HIS A 124 -4.27 7.19 -15.32
CA HIS A 124 -3.20 7.40 -16.28
C HIS A 124 -2.89 6.10 -17.04
N ARG A 125 -2.71 6.24 -18.36
CA ARG A 125 -2.16 5.17 -19.21
C ARG A 125 -0.77 4.80 -18.70
N MET A 126 -0.38 3.55 -18.93
CA MET A 126 0.93 3.07 -18.52
C MET A 126 2.03 3.98 -19.09
N ARG A 127 2.87 4.55 -18.21
CA ARG A 127 3.99 5.45 -18.56
C ARG A 127 3.56 6.71 -19.34
N SER A 128 2.35 7.22 -19.13
CA SER A 128 1.85 8.43 -19.77
C SER A 128 0.94 9.21 -18.83
N HIS A 129 0.93 10.54 -18.94
CA HIS A 129 -0.05 11.38 -18.24
C HIS A 129 -1.44 11.37 -18.92
N ALA A 130 -1.56 10.75 -20.11
CA ALA A 130 -2.83 10.65 -20.79
C ALA A 130 -3.81 9.78 -19.99
N VAL A 131 -4.99 10.31 -19.70
CA VAL A 131 -6.02 9.61 -18.93
C VAL A 131 -6.75 8.60 -19.83
N LEU A 132 -6.85 7.36 -19.36
CA LEU A 132 -7.70 6.31 -19.87
C LEU A 132 -9.00 6.31 -19.04
N PRO A 133 -10.13 6.77 -19.61
CA PRO A 133 -11.43 6.60 -18.97
C PRO A 133 -11.69 5.11 -18.73
N VAL A 134 -12.20 4.77 -17.54
CA VAL A 134 -12.56 3.39 -17.19
C VAL A 134 -14.00 3.33 -16.72
N ASP A 135 -14.72 2.32 -17.21
CA ASP A 135 -16.09 2.05 -16.78
C ASP A 135 -16.15 0.96 -15.70
N SER A 136 -15.08 0.17 -15.58
CA SER A 136 -14.96 -0.91 -14.61
C SER A 136 -13.52 -1.20 -14.23
N CYS A 137 -13.32 -1.81 -13.07
CA CYS A 137 -12.01 -2.25 -12.62
C CYS A 137 -12.12 -3.46 -11.69
N ALA A 138 -11.75 -4.64 -12.19
CA ALA A 138 -11.91 -5.92 -11.49
C ALA A 138 -11.24 -6.01 -10.11
N ILE A 139 -10.23 -5.18 -9.82
CA ILE A 139 -9.58 -5.14 -8.50
C ILE A 139 -10.24 -4.17 -7.52
N HIS A 140 -11.02 -3.19 -7.99
CA HIS A 140 -11.74 -2.26 -7.12
C HIS A 140 -13.02 -2.88 -6.58
N ASP A 141 -13.37 -2.50 -5.35
CA ASP A 141 -14.69 -2.78 -4.77
C ASP A 141 -15.78 -2.31 -5.73
N GLU A 142 -16.82 -3.13 -5.91
CA GLU A 142 -17.89 -2.84 -6.87
C GLU A 142 -18.64 -1.55 -6.56
N ARG A 143 -18.64 -1.09 -5.29
CA ARG A 143 -19.22 0.20 -4.91
C ARG A 143 -18.49 1.37 -5.57
N ILE A 144 -17.17 1.28 -5.76
CA ILE A 144 -16.39 2.28 -6.50
C ILE A 144 -16.77 2.24 -7.98
N GLU A 145 -16.84 1.03 -8.56
CA GLU A 145 -17.23 0.83 -9.96
C GLU A 145 -18.61 1.45 -10.26
N ARG A 146 -19.58 1.28 -9.36
CA ARG A 146 -20.90 1.94 -9.46
C ARG A 146 -20.86 3.45 -9.23
N ALA A 147 -19.97 3.94 -8.37
CA ALA A 147 -19.89 5.34 -8.03
C ALA A 147 -19.31 6.21 -9.15
N LEU A 148 -18.28 5.76 -9.86
CA LEU A 148 -17.62 6.53 -10.93
C LEU A 148 -18.59 7.15 -11.95
N PRO A 149 -19.51 6.38 -12.59
CA PRO A 149 -20.47 6.95 -13.54
C PRO A 149 -21.48 7.89 -12.86
N ALA A 150 -21.85 7.67 -11.60
CA ALA A 150 -22.75 8.55 -10.86
C ALA A 150 -22.13 9.92 -10.59
N PHE A 151 -20.88 9.96 -10.13
CA PHE A 151 -20.13 11.20 -9.93
C PHE A 151 -19.93 11.96 -11.26
N ALA A 152 -19.62 11.24 -12.35
CA ALA A 152 -19.48 11.83 -13.67
C ALA A 152 -20.81 12.41 -14.19
N ARG A 153 -21.91 11.66 -14.03
CA ARG A 153 -23.25 12.09 -14.42
C ARG A 153 -23.69 13.34 -13.67
N ALA A 154 -23.54 13.38 -12.35
CA ALA A 154 -23.86 14.56 -11.55
C ALA A 154 -23.05 15.79 -12.03
N ALA A 155 -21.77 15.60 -12.34
CA ALA A 155 -20.92 16.68 -12.82
C ALA A 155 -21.40 17.23 -14.17
N ASN A 156 -21.86 16.35 -15.05
CA ASN A 156 -22.36 16.71 -16.37
C ASN A 156 -23.73 17.41 -16.31
N GLU A 157 -24.64 16.91 -15.47
CA GLU A 157 -25.97 17.51 -15.27
C GLU A 157 -25.86 18.93 -14.66
N LEU A 158 -24.91 19.13 -13.73
CA LEU A 158 -24.61 20.43 -13.11
C LEU A 158 -23.64 21.29 -13.92
N ARG A 159 -23.19 20.80 -15.09
CA ARG A 159 -22.27 21.50 -16.01
C ARG A 159 -21.00 22.02 -15.31
N LEU A 160 -20.44 21.19 -14.41
CA LEU A 160 -19.22 21.52 -13.69
C LEU A 160 -18.05 21.69 -14.67
N THR A 161 -17.10 22.53 -14.29
CA THR A 161 -15.88 22.78 -15.06
C THR A 161 -14.65 22.62 -14.16
N GLY A 162 -13.47 22.45 -14.75
CA GLY A 162 -12.23 22.40 -13.99
C GLY A 162 -12.10 21.24 -13.00
N LEU A 163 -12.79 20.11 -13.24
CA LEU A 163 -12.58 18.89 -12.45
C LEU A 163 -11.17 18.36 -12.68
N GLN A 164 -10.52 17.92 -11.59
CA GLN A 164 -9.16 17.41 -11.62
C GLN A 164 -9.13 15.92 -11.28
N ASN A 165 -9.52 15.56 -10.06
CA ASN A 165 -9.55 14.17 -9.66
C ASN A 165 -10.64 13.89 -8.61
N LEU A 166 -11.05 12.63 -8.57
CA LEU A 166 -12.02 12.10 -7.62
C LEU A 166 -11.34 11.00 -6.81
N LEU A 167 -11.30 11.18 -5.50
CA LEU A 167 -10.89 10.15 -4.56
C LEU A 167 -12.13 9.50 -3.96
N LEU A 168 -12.17 8.17 -4.00
CA LEU A 168 -13.20 7.35 -3.40
C LEU A 168 -12.56 6.36 -2.43
N THR A 169 -13.12 6.25 -1.24
CA THR A 169 -12.78 5.23 -0.24
C THR A 169 -14.04 4.60 0.30
N VAL A 170 -14.09 3.28 0.26
CA VAL A 170 -15.22 2.48 0.68
C VAL A 170 -15.02 2.05 2.13
N GLU A 171 -16.07 2.21 2.93
CA GLU A 171 -16.14 1.66 4.28
C GLU A 171 -16.35 0.13 4.22
N PRO A 172 -15.41 -0.69 4.71
CA PRO A 172 -15.46 -2.15 4.51
C PRO A 172 -16.70 -2.81 5.11
N ALA A 173 -17.08 -2.42 6.33
CA ALA A 173 -18.15 -3.06 7.10
C ALA A 173 -19.52 -2.38 6.94
N GLY A 174 -19.61 -1.31 6.13
CA GLY A 174 -20.77 -0.44 6.08
C GLY A 174 -21.16 0.01 4.68
N ARG A 175 -22.08 0.98 4.63
CA ARG A 175 -22.54 1.61 3.38
C ARG A 175 -21.77 2.90 3.06
N GLY A 176 -20.82 3.29 3.91
CA GLY A 176 -20.03 4.50 3.76
C GLY A 176 -19.23 4.53 2.46
N LEU A 177 -19.31 5.65 1.75
CA LEU A 177 -18.47 6.01 0.63
C LEU A 177 -17.87 7.39 0.90
N LEU A 178 -16.65 7.37 1.43
CA LEU A 178 -15.86 8.58 1.64
C LEU A 178 -15.37 9.09 0.29
N TRP A 179 -15.73 10.33 -0.03
CA TRP A 179 -15.37 10.95 -1.30
C TRP A 179 -14.63 12.26 -1.08
N ARG A 180 -13.80 12.62 -2.06
CA ARG A 180 -13.23 13.96 -2.20
C ARG A 180 -13.07 14.26 -3.67
N LEU A 181 -13.67 15.35 -4.13
CA LEU A 181 -13.45 15.87 -5.47
C LEU A 181 -12.49 17.06 -5.39
N ARG A 182 -11.46 17.05 -6.24
CA ARG A 182 -10.58 18.18 -6.46
C ARG A 182 -11.00 18.88 -7.75
N GLU A 183 -11.19 20.19 -7.65
CA GLU A 183 -11.71 21.02 -8.73
C GLU A 183 -11.18 22.46 -8.59
N ASN A 184 -11.22 23.22 -9.70
CA ASN A 184 -10.68 24.57 -9.81
C ASN A 184 -11.71 25.61 -10.30
N SER A 185 -13.01 25.34 -10.14
CA SER A 185 -14.10 26.19 -10.59
C SER A 185 -14.41 27.33 -9.60
N LYS A 186 -14.91 28.46 -10.13
CA LYS A 186 -15.46 29.54 -9.31
C LYS A 186 -16.92 29.20 -8.98
N GLY A 187 -17.29 29.26 -7.70
CA GLY A 187 -18.66 28.99 -7.26
C GLY A 187 -18.98 27.50 -7.05
N TRP A 188 -18.01 26.75 -6.51
CA TRP A 188 -18.12 25.32 -6.21
C TRP A 188 -19.43 24.96 -5.51
N LEU A 189 -20.28 24.19 -6.21
CA LEU A 189 -21.61 23.76 -5.77
C LEU A 189 -21.52 22.46 -4.96
N HIS A 190 -20.74 22.47 -3.86
CA HIS A 190 -20.43 21.26 -3.10
C HIS A 190 -21.70 20.49 -2.68
N ASP A 191 -22.62 21.17 -2.01
CA ASP A 191 -23.81 20.54 -1.42
C ASP A 191 -24.79 20.05 -2.49
N GLU A 192 -24.97 20.82 -3.57
CA GLU A 192 -25.82 20.44 -4.70
C GLU A 192 -25.23 19.23 -5.45
N TYR A 193 -23.91 19.23 -5.66
CA TYR A 193 -23.22 18.09 -6.24
C TYR A 193 -23.35 16.84 -5.36
N ALA A 194 -23.08 16.97 -4.05
CA ALA A 194 -23.21 15.88 -3.10
C ALA A 194 -24.64 15.32 -3.06
N HIS A 195 -25.64 16.19 -3.02
CA HIS A 195 -27.05 15.80 -3.05
C HIS A 195 -27.38 15.04 -4.32
N ARG A 196 -26.93 15.55 -5.48
CA ARG A 196 -27.20 14.91 -6.76
C ARG A 196 -26.54 13.55 -6.88
N VAL A 197 -25.31 13.40 -6.38
CA VAL A 197 -24.64 12.09 -6.32
C VAL A 197 -25.40 11.13 -5.39
N ALA A 198 -25.92 11.61 -4.25
CA ALA A 198 -26.70 10.78 -3.33
C ALA A 198 -28.00 10.26 -3.96
N GLU A 199 -28.69 11.06 -4.78
CA GLU A 199 -29.85 10.61 -5.56
C GLU A 199 -29.50 9.51 -6.57
N LEU A 200 -28.30 9.57 -7.16
CA LEU A 200 -27.82 8.57 -8.12
C LEU A 200 -27.27 7.30 -7.45
N LEU A 201 -26.95 7.37 -6.15
CA LEU A 201 -26.40 6.27 -5.36
C LEU A 201 -27.21 6.06 -4.06
N PRO A 202 -28.50 5.68 -4.14
CA PRO A 202 -29.37 5.55 -2.97
C PRO A 202 -28.88 4.50 -1.97
N ASP A 203 -28.05 3.56 -2.43
CA ASP A 203 -27.47 2.50 -1.62
C ASP A 203 -26.19 2.92 -0.88
N ALA A 204 -25.59 4.07 -1.19
CA ALA A 204 -24.38 4.57 -0.56
C ALA A 204 -24.68 5.67 0.47
N ALA A 205 -24.02 5.62 1.63
CA ALA A 205 -23.94 6.76 2.53
C ALA A 205 -22.72 7.59 2.14
N LEU A 206 -22.92 8.75 1.50
CA LEU A 206 -21.81 9.63 1.13
C LEU A 206 -21.21 10.28 2.38
N LEU A 207 -19.89 10.17 2.51
CA LEU A 207 -19.11 10.76 3.59
C LEU A 207 -18.10 11.73 2.97
N ASP A 208 -17.98 12.95 3.48
CA ASP A 208 -17.08 13.99 2.94
C ASP A 208 -15.97 14.38 3.94
N ASP A 209 -16.14 14.08 5.23
CA ASP A 209 -15.14 14.33 6.27
C ASP A 209 -14.32 13.08 6.62
N ALA A 210 -14.98 12.04 7.14
CA ALA A 210 -14.33 10.83 7.67
C ALA A 210 -15.21 9.58 7.59
N MET A 211 -14.57 8.42 7.65
CA MET A 211 -15.21 7.10 7.80
C MET A 211 -14.64 6.34 9.00
N SER A 212 -15.27 5.22 9.36
CA SER A 212 -14.71 4.28 10.34
C SER A 212 -14.07 3.07 9.65
N LEU A 213 -13.02 2.54 10.26
CA LEU A 213 -12.57 1.18 10.04
C LEU A 213 -12.71 0.42 11.36
N ASP A 214 -13.45 -0.68 11.34
CA ASP A 214 -13.69 -1.51 12.51
C ASP A 214 -13.03 -2.87 12.30
N PHE A 215 -12.15 -3.28 13.21
CA PHE A 215 -11.56 -4.62 13.22
C PHE A 215 -10.98 -4.96 14.59
N TRP A 216 -10.98 -6.24 14.94
CA TRP A 216 -10.44 -6.73 16.22
C TRP A 216 -10.99 -5.96 17.43
N ASP A 217 -12.29 -5.64 17.43
CA ASP A 217 -12.96 -4.85 18.48
C ASP A 217 -12.36 -3.45 18.70
N MET A 218 -11.77 -2.88 17.65
CA MET A 218 -11.22 -1.53 17.63
C MET A 218 -11.85 -0.72 16.51
N THR A 219 -12.00 0.57 16.74
CA THR A 219 -12.57 1.52 15.77
C THR A 219 -11.55 2.60 15.46
N PHE A 220 -11.29 2.82 14.17
CA PHE A 220 -10.35 3.83 13.69
C PHE A 220 -11.07 4.83 12.79
N ARG A 221 -10.93 6.12 13.11
CA ARG A 221 -11.34 7.19 12.21
C ARG A 221 -10.27 7.42 11.15
N VAL A 222 -10.74 7.54 9.91
CA VAL A 222 -9.93 7.74 8.72
C VAL A 222 -10.53 8.89 7.92
N ARG A 223 -9.68 9.80 7.45
CA ARG A 223 -10.05 10.91 6.57
C ARG A 223 -9.51 10.69 5.16
N SER A 224 -10.06 11.41 4.19
CA SER A 224 -9.65 11.30 2.79
C SER A 224 -8.23 11.84 2.54
N ASP A 225 -7.65 12.64 3.44
CA ASP A 225 -6.26 13.15 3.38
C ASP A 225 -5.26 12.35 4.21
N THR A 226 -5.72 11.36 4.96
CA THR A 226 -4.84 10.44 5.68
C THR A 226 -4.64 9.16 4.90
N PHE A 227 -3.47 8.55 5.05
CA PHE A 227 -3.16 7.27 4.44
C PHE A 227 -4.01 6.15 5.06
N VAL A 228 -4.46 5.22 4.21
CA VAL A 228 -5.11 3.98 4.59
C VAL A 228 -4.69 2.91 3.60
N GLN A 229 -4.49 1.69 4.09
CA GLN A 229 -4.19 0.57 3.21
C GLN A 229 -5.38 0.33 2.27
N THR A 230 -5.10 0.24 0.97
CA THR A 230 -6.17 0.13 -0.04
C THR A 230 -6.80 -1.25 -0.08
N ASN A 231 -6.16 -2.27 0.48
CA ASN A 231 -6.68 -3.62 0.60
C ASN A 231 -6.92 -3.93 2.08
N TYR A 232 -8.16 -3.73 2.53
CA TYR A 232 -8.52 -3.91 3.93
C TYR A 232 -8.30 -5.35 4.41
N ARG A 233 -8.61 -6.36 3.58
CA ARG A 233 -8.42 -7.78 3.95
C ARG A 233 -6.94 -8.10 4.18
N GLN A 234 -6.06 -7.68 3.27
CA GLN A 234 -4.63 -7.94 3.40
C GLN A 234 -3.93 -7.02 4.40
N MET A 235 -4.47 -5.83 4.69
CA MET A 235 -4.05 -5.02 5.83
C MET A 235 -4.16 -5.81 7.13
N LEU A 236 -5.28 -6.50 7.38
CA LEU A 236 -5.45 -7.31 8.58
C LEU A 236 -4.45 -8.48 8.64
N VAL A 237 -4.17 -9.11 7.50
CA VAL A 237 -3.16 -10.19 7.40
C VAL A 237 -1.76 -9.66 7.70
N LEU A 238 -1.38 -8.51 7.12
CA LEU A 238 -0.10 -7.87 7.37
C LEU A 238 0.08 -7.48 8.83
N TYR A 239 -0.92 -6.80 9.40
CA TYR A 239 -0.87 -6.37 10.80
C TYR A 239 -0.86 -7.57 11.75
N ARG A 240 -1.60 -8.65 11.45
CA ARG A 240 -1.55 -9.88 12.23
C ARG A 240 -0.15 -10.49 12.19
N ALA A 241 0.46 -10.61 11.00
CA ALA A 241 1.81 -11.14 10.86
C ALA A 241 2.84 -10.29 11.64
N ALA A 242 2.73 -8.97 11.60
CA ALA A 242 3.59 -8.07 12.35
C ALA A 242 3.41 -8.23 13.87
N LEU A 243 2.17 -8.33 14.36
CA LEU A 243 1.86 -8.54 15.78
C LEU A 243 2.31 -9.91 16.29
N ASP A 244 2.11 -10.97 15.50
CA ASP A 244 2.53 -12.34 15.82
C ASP A 244 4.06 -12.47 15.84
N MET A 245 4.77 -11.63 15.07
CA MET A 245 6.22 -11.51 15.13
C MET A 245 6.69 -10.69 16.33
N LEU A 246 6.00 -9.59 16.64
CA LEU A 246 6.36 -8.68 17.73
C LEU A 246 6.14 -9.32 19.11
N GLN A 247 5.01 -10.02 19.26
CA GLN A 247 4.53 -10.65 20.49
C GLN A 247 4.63 -9.70 21.70
N PRO A 248 3.88 -8.57 21.69
CA PRO A 248 3.97 -7.57 22.76
C PRO A 248 3.64 -8.19 24.12
N MET A 249 4.45 -7.88 25.14
CA MET A 249 4.25 -8.40 26.50
C MET A 249 3.79 -7.30 27.48
N PRO A 250 2.99 -7.63 28.52
CA PRO A 250 2.30 -6.64 29.36
C PRO A 250 3.18 -5.58 30.03
N GLU A 251 4.44 -5.90 30.35
CA GLU A 251 5.36 -4.99 31.02
C GLU A 251 6.15 -4.09 30.05
N GLU A 252 6.08 -4.38 28.76
CA GLU A 252 6.95 -3.78 27.76
C GLU A 252 6.47 -2.41 27.30
N ARG A 253 7.44 -1.55 27.02
CA ARG A 253 7.24 -0.29 26.32
C ARG A 253 7.66 -0.48 24.87
N VAL A 254 6.71 -0.28 23.96
CA VAL A 254 6.96 -0.46 22.52
C VAL A 254 7.08 0.90 21.85
N LEU A 255 8.04 1.01 20.93
CA LEU A 255 8.21 2.18 20.08
C LEU A 255 7.64 1.88 18.68
N ASP A 256 6.69 2.67 18.22
CA ASP A 256 6.09 2.59 16.90
C ASP A 256 6.58 3.76 16.04
N LEU A 257 7.28 3.47 14.94
CA LEU A 257 7.88 4.47 14.07
C LEU A 257 7.15 4.55 12.75
N TYR A 258 6.95 5.77 12.25
CA TYR A 258 6.11 6.06 11.09
C TYR A 258 4.64 5.66 11.37
N ALA A 259 4.18 5.97 12.58
CA ALA A 259 2.97 5.41 13.16
C ALA A 259 1.67 5.83 12.43
N GLY A 260 1.71 6.86 11.59
CA GLY A 260 0.55 7.37 10.88
C GLY A 260 -0.62 7.67 11.82
N ILE A 261 -1.79 7.12 11.50
CA ILE A 261 -3.02 7.28 12.27
C ILE A 261 -3.14 6.28 13.45
N GLY A 262 -2.09 5.51 13.73
CA GLY A 262 -1.99 4.67 14.92
C GLY A 262 -2.70 3.32 14.86
N THR A 263 -2.96 2.78 13.66
CA THR A 263 -3.60 1.46 13.51
C THR A 263 -2.80 0.37 14.21
N ILE A 264 -1.48 0.32 13.95
CA ILE A 264 -0.56 -0.60 14.60
C ILE A 264 -0.37 -0.21 16.07
N SER A 265 -0.15 1.07 16.38
CA SER A 265 0.09 1.55 17.76
C SER A 265 -1.02 1.14 18.72
N VAL A 266 -2.28 1.32 18.33
CA VAL A 266 -3.45 0.98 19.15
C VAL A 266 -3.57 -0.53 19.33
N ALA A 267 -3.32 -1.32 18.26
CA ALA A 267 -3.36 -2.78 18.34
C ALA A 267 -2.28 -3.32 19.29
N VAL A 268 -1.05 -2.80 19.20
CA VAL A 268 0.07 -3.16 20.08
C VAL A 268 -0.22 -2.78 21.53
N ALA A 269 -0.79 -1.59 21.77
CA ALA A 269 -1.07 -1.07 23.11
C ALA A 269 -2.03 -1.93 23.94
N ARG A 270 -2.76 -2.89 23.33
CA ARG A 270 -3.59 -3.85 24.05
C ARG A 270 -2.80 -4.95 24.74
N GLY A 271 -1.59 -5.24 24.26
CA GLY A 271 -0.75 -6.33 24.76
C GLY A 271 0.45 -5.88 25.59
N CYS A 272 0.71 -4.58 25.68
CA CYS A 272 1.90 -4.04 26.35
C CYS A 272 1.58 -2.91 27.35
N ARG A 273 2.60 -2.43 28.06
CA ARG A 273 2.45 -1.40 29.10
C ARG A 273 2.03 -0.06 28.51
N SER A 274 2.69 0.34 27.42
CA SER A 274 2.45 1.58 26.69
C SER A 274 3.16 1.58 25.34
N VAL A 275 2.63 2.35 24.39
CA VAL A 275 3.28 2.60 23.10
C VAL A 275 3.69 4.06 23.00
N THR A 276 4.92 4.32 22.54
CA THR A 276 5.35 5.62 22.05
C THR A 276 5.31 5.60 20.53
N ALA A 277 4.52 6.46 19.91
CA ALA A 277 4.35 6.57 18.47
C ALA A 277 5.09 7.80 17.94
N VAL A 278 5.87 7.65 16.87
CA VAL A 278 6.58 8.74 16.19
C VAL A 278 5.99 8.93 14.79
N GLU A 279 5.55 10.14 14.48
CA GLU A 279 4.91 10.49 13.21
C GLU A 279 5.18 11.96 12.86
N GLU A 280 5.56 12.25 11.62
CA GLU A 280 5.91 13.61 11.19
C GLU A 280 4.69 14.41 10.71
N ASN A 281 3.66 13.75 10.16
CA ASN A 281 2.50 14.39 9.59
C ASN A 281 1.54 14.87 10.69
N PRO A 282 1.33 16.18 10.87
CA PRO A 282 0.49 16.71 11.94
C PRO A 282 -0.96 16.23 11.89
N ARG A 283 -1.51 16.00 10.68
CA ARG A 283 -2.88 15.50 10.51
C ARG A 283 -3.00 14.04 10.94
N ALA A 284 -1.99 13.23 10.61
CA ALA A 284 -1.92 11.84 11.05
C ALA A 284 -1.78 11.75 12.58
N VAL A 285 -0.93 12.59 13.20
CA VAL A 285 -0.81 12.69 14.67
C VAL A 285 -2.13 13.06 15.33
N GLN A 286 -2.85 14.06 14.81
CA GLN A 286 -4.14 14.48 15.37
C GLN A 286 -5.16 13.33 15.33
N LEU A 287 -5.24 12.63 14.19
CA LEU A 287 -6.15 11.50 14.02
C LEU A 287 -5.71 10.28 14.84
N GLY A 288 -4.41 10.04 14.96
CA GLY A 288 -3.85 8.99 15.81
C GLY A 288 -4.15 9.18 17.29
N ARG A 289 -4.04 10.41 17.81
CA ARG A 289 -4.48 10.75 19.17
C ARG A 289 -5.98 10.54 19.37
N LEU A 290 -6.80 10.83 18.35
CA LEU A 290 -8.23 10.54 18.39
C LEU A 290 -8.48 9.03 18.44
N ASN A 291 -7.83 8.25 17.58
CA ASN A 291 -7.96 6.80 17.52
C ASN A 291 -7.50 6.14 18.83
N ALA A 292 -6.41 6.62 19.44
CA ALA A 292 -5.99 6.16 20.75
C ALA A 292 -7.08 6.41 21.83
N ARG A 293 -7.70 7.60 21.83
CA ARG A 293 -8.81 7.91 22.76
C ARG A 293 -10.05 7.05 22.52
N ILE A 294 -10.47 6.88 21.27
CA ILE A 294 -11.63 6.05 20.89
C ILE A 294 -11.47 4.64 21.44
N ASN A 295 -10.26 4.08 21.35
CA ASN A 295 -9.97 2.71 21.77
C ASN A 295 -9.46 2.61 23.23
N SER A 296 -9.46 3.71 23.99
CA SER A 296 -8.88 3.75 25.34
C SER A 296 -7.45 3.20 25.42
N ALA A 297 -6.66 3.38 24.36
CA ALA A 297 -5.33 2.80 24.20
C ALA A 297 -4.24 3.72 24.77
N ARG A 298 -3.24 3.13 25.44
CA ARG A 298 -2.11 3.85 26.03
C ARG A 298 -1.03 4.16 24.98
N VAL A 299 -1.30 5.14 24.13
CA VAL A 299 -0.40 5.59 23.07
C VAL A 299 -0.01 7.05 23.28
N GLU A 300 1.29 7.32 23.40
CA GLU A 300 1.85 8.68 23.44
C GLU A 300 2.47 9.02 22.08
N TYR A 301 2.05 10.14 21.48
CA TYR A 301 2.59 10.61 20.20
C TYR A 301 3.69 11.65 20.38
N LEU A 302 4.85 11.38 19.77
CA LEU A 302 5.97 12.30 19.58
C LEU A 302 5.98 12.81 18.12
N PRO A 303 5.49 14.04 17.86
CA PRO A 303 5.47 14.57 16.50
C PRO A 303 6.87 14.92 16.03
N GLY A 304 7.23 14.47 14.83
CA GLY A 304 8.50 14.81 14.20
C GLY A 304 9.07 13.69 13.34
N LYS A 305 10.19 14.00 12.68
CA LYS A 305 10.93 13.00 11.91
C LYS A 305 11.55 11.96 12.83
N VAL A 306 11.53 10.71 12.41
CA VAL A 306 12.01 9.58 13.21
C VAL A 306 13.47 9.81 13.63
N GLU A 307 14.36 10.11 12.70
CA GLU A 307 15.79 10.33 12.96
C GLU A 307 16.10 11.47 13.94
N ASP A 308 15.22 12.48 14.03
CA ASP A 308 15.40 13.61 14.95
C ASP A 308 14.81 13.29 16.32
N VAL A 309 13.62 12.70 16.37
CA VAL A 309 12.94 12.32 17.62
C VAL A 309 13.73 11.25 18.37
N LEU A 310 14.27 10.25 17.66
CA LEU A 310 15.01 9.15 18.28
C LEU A 310 16.27 9.59 19.04
N ARG A 311 16.90 10.72 18.68
CA ARG A 311 18.05 11.28 19.41
C ARG A 311 17.71 11.63 20.86
N GLY A 312 16.46 12.01 21.12
CA GLY A 312 15.96 12.33 22.46
C GLY A 312 15.49 11.10 23.26
N VAL A 313 15.36 9.93 22.62
CA VAL A 313 14.91 8.70 23.28
C VAL A 313 16.06 8.07 24.06
N ARG A 314 15.79 7.74 25.34
CA ARG A 314 16.78 7.20 26.26
C ARG A 314 17.03 5.71 26.01
N LEU A 315 18.27 5.28 26.26
CA LEU A 315 18.64 3.86 26.23
C LEU A 315 17.82 3.06 27.25
N GLY A 316 17.35 1.87 26.87
CA GLY A 316 16.50 1.03 27.73
C GLY A 316 15.12 1.62 28.02
N GLN A 317 14.68 2.64 27.28
CA GLN A 317 13.34 3.21 27.41
C GLN A 317 12.28 2.33 26.72
N HIS A 318 12.66 1.55 25.72
CA HIS A 318 11.74 0.70 24.96
C HIS A 318 12.35 -0.68 24.77
N ASP A 319 11.51 -1.70 24.90
CA ASP A 319 11.90 -3.12 24.88
C ASP A 319 11.80 -3.70 23.46
N ALA A 320 10.87 -3.17 22.67
CA ALA A 320 10.65 -3.56 21.28
C ALA A 320 10.31 -2.37 20.39
N VAL A 321 10.55 -2.52 19.08
CA VAL A 321 10.26 -1.53 18.05
C VAL A 321 9.40 -2.18 16.95
N ILE A 322 8.44 -1.44 16.44
CA ILE A 322 7.77 -1.72 15.17
C ILE A 322 7.89 -0.50 14.26
N LEU A 323 8.09 -0.73 12.96
CA LEU A 323 8.21 0.35 11.97
C LEU A 323 7.60 -0.02 10.63
N ASP A 324 6.92 0.94 10.02
CA ASP A 324 6.31 0.84 8.68
C ASP A 324 6.68 2.08 7.83
N PRO A 325 7.98 2.24 7.45
CA PRO A 325 8.47 3.41 6.74
C PRO A 325 7.89 3.55 5.32
N PRO A 326 8.02 4.74 4.70
CA PRO A 326 7.67 4.94 3.30
C PRO A 326 8.56 4.10 2.36
N ARG A 327 8.22 4.09 1.05
CA ARG A 327 8.94 3.30 0.02
C ARG A 327 10.46 3.50 0.00
N ALA A 328 10.95 4.68 0.40
CA ALA A 328 12.37 5.00 0.47
C ALA A 328 13.12 4.20 1.58
N GLY A 329 12.39 3.55 2.48
CA GLY A 329 12.90 2.94 3.70
C GLY A 329 13.21 3.99 4.77
N CYS A 330 14.05 3.60 5.72
CA CYS A 330 14.50 4.49 6.79
C CYS A 330 15.66 5.37 6.33
N GLU A 331 15.73 6.58 6.90
CA GLU A 331 16.93 7.40 6.81
C GLU A 331 18.11 6.69 7.52
N PRO A 332 19.35 6.79 7.01
CA PRO A 332 20.51 6.17 7.66
C PRO A 332 20.69 6.57 9.12
N ALA A 333 20.35 7.81 9.47
CA ALA A 333 20.38 8.31 10.84
C ALA A 333 19.33 7.61 11.73
N ALA A 334 18.13 7.31 11.22
CA ALA A 334 17.12 6.56 11.96
C ALA A 334 17.59 5.13 12.27
N ILE A 335 18.23 4.45 11.30
CA ILE A 335 18.81 3.12 11.51
C ILE A 335 19.93 3.18 12.56
N ALA A 336 20.80 4.19 12.51
CA ALA A 336 21.86 4.36 13.50
C ALA A 336 21.30 4.53 14.92
N GLU A 337 20.24 5.33 15.07
CA GLU A 337 19.54 5.51 16.34
C GLU A 337 18.85 4.22 16.82
N LEU A 338 18.22 3.44 15.93
CA LEU A 338 17.65 2.13 16.29
C LEU A 338 18.71 1.15 16.82
N VAL A 339 19.88 1.14 16.20
CA VAL A 339 21.02 0.35 16.66
C VAL A 339 21.51 0.84 18.02
N ARG A 340 21.62 2.17 18.21
CA ARG A 340 21.99 2.80 19.48
C ARG A 340 21.02 2.40 20.60
N LEU A 341 19.72 2.52 20.37
CA LEU A 341 18.66 2.23 21.34
C LEU A 341 18.66 0.76 21.79
N GLY A 342 19.04 -0.15 20.89
CA GLY A 342 19.33 -1.53 21.24
C GLY A 342 18.13 -2.31 21.78
N ALA A 343 16.92 -2.02 21.28
CA ALA A 343 15.71 -2.77 21.64
C ALA A 343 15.90 -4.28 21.37
N GLY A 344 15.28 -5.12 22.20
CA GLY A 344 15.45 -6.57 22.11
C GLY A 344 14.85 -7.15 20.81
N ARG A 345 13.75 -6.56 20.33
CA ARG A 345 13.03 -6.96 19.12
C ARG A 345 12.72 -5.77 18.22
N VAL A 346 12.85 -5.97 16.92
CA VAL A 346 12.47 -5.00 15.88
C VAL A 346 11.62 -5.72 14.83
N VAL A 347 10.39 -5.26 14.61
CA VAL A 347 9.52 -5.73 13.53
C VAL A 347 9.45 -4.66 12.44
N TYR A 348 10.07 -4.95 11.30
CA TYR A 348 10.12 -4.04 10.15
C TYR A 348 9.07 -4.47 9.12
N VAL A 349 8.10 -3.61 8.84
CA VAL A 349 7.13 -3.73 7.73
C VAL A 349 7.61 -2.88 6.55
N SER A 350 7.52 -3.39 5.32
CA SER A 350 7.98 -2.66 4.14
C SER A 350 7.24 -3.03 2.86
N CYS A 351 6.94 -2.00 2.08
CA CYS A 351 6.34 -2.04 0.76
C CYS A 351 7.36 -2.05 -0.40
N GLU A 352 8.66 -2.01 -0.11
CA GLU A 352 9.74 -2.00 -1.10
C GLU A 352 10.86 -2.99 -0.72
N PRO A 353 10.94 -4.16 -1.38
CA PRO A 353 11.91 -5.20 -1.03
C PRO A 353 13.37 -4.73 -1.05
N SER A 354 13.73 -3.79 -1.92
CA SER A 354 15.12 -3.35 -2.08
C SER A 354 15.60 -2.48 -0.91
N THR A 355 14.78 -1.53 -0.47
CA THR A 355 15.09 -0.67 0.68
C THR A 355 14.94 -1.43 1.99
N HIS A 356 13.97 -2.35 2.08
CA HIS A 356 13.84 -3.28 3.20
C HIS A 356 15.13 -4.10 3.42
N ALA A 357 15.64 -4.72 2.35
CA ALA A 357 16.87 -5.52 2.41
C ALA A 357 18.10 -4.68 2.81
N ARG A 358 18.22 -3.46 2.27
CA ARG A 358 19.29 -2.50 2.63
C ARG A 358 19.26 -2.19 4.12
N ASP A 359 18.09 -1.89 4.67
CA ASP A 359 17.94 -1.46 6.05
C ASP A 359 18.13 -2.62 7.03
N ILE A 360 17.57 -3.81 6.72
CA ILE A 360 17.84 -5.03 7.49
C ILE A 360 19.34 -5.31 7.52
N ALA A 361 20.05 -5.19 6.40
CA ALA A 361 21.49 -5.44 6.36
C ALA A 361 22.26 -4.47 7.27
N ALA A 362 21.81 -3.21 7.36
CA ALA A 362 22.37 -2.24 8.29
C ALA A 362 22.07 -2.59 9.75
N LEU A 363 20.85 -3.02 10.08
CA LEU A 363 20.51 -3.50 11.43
C LEU A 363 21.31 -4.75 11.80
N VAL A 364 21.51 -5.69 10.87
CA VAL A 364 22.33 -6.89 11.09
C VAL A 364 23.79 -6.52 11.38
N ARG A 365 24.37 -5.59 10.62
CA ARG A 365 25.71 -5.04 10.94
C ARG A 365 25.74 -4.35 12.30
N GLY A 366 24.62 -3.77 12.73
CA GLY A 366 24.44 -3.16 14.05
C GLY A 366 24.21 -4.15 15.20
N GLY A 367 24.31 -5.47 14.96
CA GLY A 367 24.21 -6.51 16.00
C GLY A 367 22.83 -7.17 16.11
N TYR A 368 21.95 -7.02 15.13
CA TYR A 368 20.70 -7.77 15.07
C TYR A 368 20.83 -9.04 14.21
N ARG A 369 19.89 -9.98 14.38
CA ARG A 369 19.72 -11.16 13.53
C ARG A 369 18.29 -11.27 13.06
N VAL A 370 18.11 -11.57 11.77
CA VAL A 370 16.79 -11.91 11.24
C VAL A 370 16.36 -13.26 11.79
N ARG A 371 15.16 -13.31 12.37
CA ARG A 371 14.56 -14.53 12.93
C ARG A 371 13.44 -15.09 12.09
N ARG A 372 12.54 -14.23 11.64
CA ARG A 372 11.35 -14.59 10.86
C ARG A 372 11.11 -13.55 9.79
N ALA A 373 10.49 -13.97 8.70
CA ALA A 373 9.99 -13.06 7.68
C ALA A 373 8.70 -13.61 7.08
N ALA A 374 7.88 -12.72 6.53
CA ALA A 374 6.71 -13.08 5.75
C ALA A 374 6.53 -12.07 4.62
N ILE A 375 5.91 -12.53 3.54
CA ILE A 375 5.57 -11.73 2.37
C ILE A 375 4.06 -11.70 2.33
N VAL A 376 3.46 -10.52 2.19
CA VAL A 376 2.01 -10.35 2.09
C VAL A 376 1.70 -9.81 0.71
N ASP A 377 0.82 -10.51 0.01
CA ASP A 377 0.30 -10.02 -1.26
C ASP A 377 -0.78 -8.96 -1.03
N MET A 378 -0.37 -7.76 -0.64
CA MET A 378 -1.28 -6.64 -0.40
C MET A 378 -2.01 -6.18 -1.67
N PHE A 379 -1.39 -6.39 -2.83
CA PHE A 379 -1.90 -5.93 -4.12
C PHE A 379 -1.81 -7.05 -5.16
N PRO A 380 -2.72 -8.04 -5.11
CA PRO A 380 -2.84 -9.06 -6.14
C PRO A 380 -2.93 -8.44 -7.54
N GLN A 381 -2.53 -9.18 -8.57
CA GLN A 381 -2.54 -8.71 -9.97
C GLN A 381 -1.53 -7.58 -10.29
N THR A 382 -0.80 -7.08 -9.29
CA THR A 382 0.26 -6.08 -9.44
C THR A 382 1.61 -6.65 -9.00
N TYR A 383 2.70 -6.01 -9.37
CA TYR A 383 4.04 -6.40 -8.90
C TYR A 383 4.36 -5.93 -7.47
N HIS A 384 3.48 -5.14 -6.83
CA HIS A 384 3.75 -4.60 -5.49
C HIS A 384 3.78 -5.72 -4.44
N ILE A 385 4.67 -5.57 -3.46
CA ILE A 385 4.94 -6.57 -2.45
C ILE A 385 5.01 -5.87 -1.10
N GLU A 386 4.27 -6.36 -0.12
CA GLU A 386 4.52 -6.04 1.28
C GLU A 386 5.32 -7.18 1.90
N SER A 387 6.20 -6.85 2.82
CA SER A 387 7.02 -7.81 3.55
C SER A 387 7.22 -7.37 4.98
N VAL A 388 7.30 -8.33 5.89
CA VAL A 388 7.56 -8.09 7.30
C VAL A 388 8.70 -8.97 7.77
N ALA A 389 9.59 -8.43 8.59
CA ALA A 389 10.72 -9.16 9.17
C ALA A 389 10.84 -8.90 10.67
N LEU A 390 11.06 -9.97 11.43
CA LEU A 390 11.45 -9.92 12.83
C LEU A 390 12.97 -9.98 12.93
N LEU A 391 13.55 -9.00 13.61
CA LEU A 391 14.93 -8.99 14.02
C LEU A 391 15.04 -9.01 15.54
N GLU A 392 16.03 -9.74 16.05
CA GLU A 392 16.36 -9.79 17.47
C GLU A 392 17.79 -9.34 17.71
N ARG A 393 18.03 -8.65 18.83
CA ARG A 393 19.39 -8.30 19.27
C ARG A 393 20.19 -9.60 19.52
N SER A 394 21.40 -9.68 18.98
CA SER A 394 22.30 -10.83 19.14
C SER A 394 22.92 -10.93 20.52
#